data_AF-A0A7C7P106-F1
#
_entry.id   AF-A0A7C7P106-F1
#
_cell.length_a   1.000
_cell.length_b   1.000
_cell.length_c   1.000
_cell.angle_alpha   90.00
_cell.angle_beta   90.00
_cell.angle_gamma   90.00
#
_symmetry.space_group_name_H-M   'P 1'
#
loop_
_entity.id
_entity.type
_entity.pdbx_description
1 polymer ?
#
loop_
_entity_poly.entity_id
_entity_poly.type
_entity_poly.pdbx_seq_one_letter_code
_entity_poly.pdbx_strand_id
1 'polypeptide(L)' 'MSQPIRMCINCRGRIEQHSLIRLQCIDGEVRPFRQNSGRSFYICHNCLEDKKIMRKIMKICPKAKFQREDLLKLVEETMS' A
#
# COMPACT_ATOMS: atom_id res chain seq x y z
N MET A 1 -10.19 -21.27 -10.07
CA MET A 1 -10.45 -20.07 -9.24
C MET A 1 -9.72 -18.90 -9.86
N SER A 2 -10.40 -17.78 -10.14
CA SER A 2 -9.74 -16.59 -10.70
C SER A 2 -9.04 -15.78 -9.61
N GLN A 3 -7.80 -15.37 -9.83
CA GLN A 3 -7.09 -14.49 -8.90
C GLN A 3 -7.79 -13.11 -8.85
N PRO A 4 -8.02 -12.54 -7.65
CA PRO A 4 -8.65 -11.24 -7.56
C PRO A 4 -7.77 -10.16 -8.21
N ILE A 5 -8.34 -9.36 -9.10
CA ILE A 5 -7.68 -8.17 -9.64
C ILE A 5 -7.89 -6.99 -8.68
N ARG A 6 -6.83 -6.23 -8.42
CA ARG A 6 -6.86 -5.01 -7.62
C ARG A 6 -6.20 -3.86 -8.36
N MET A 7 -6.45 -2.65 -7.88
CA MET A 7 -6.00 -1.43 -8.53
C MET A 7 -4.93 -0.75 -7.69
N CYS A 8 -3.78 -0.44 -8.30
CA CYS A 8 -2.77 0.39 -7.67
C CYS A 8 -3.32 1.79 -7.39
N ILE A 9 -3.16 2.30 -6.17
CA ILE A 9 -3.66 3.63 -5.78
C ILE A 9 -2.97 4.79 -6.50
N ASN A 10 -1.76 4.56 -7.03
CA ASN A 10 -0.98 5.59 -7.70
C ASN A 10 -1.25 5.64 -9.20
N CYS A 11 -0.90 4.59 -9.94
CA CYS A 11 -1.04 4.55 -11.40
C CYS A 11 -2.42 4.08 -11.90
N ARG A 12 -3.30 3.59 -11.01
CA ARG A 12 -4.62 3.03 -11.37
C ARG A 12 -4.57 1.78 -12.27
N GLY A 13 -3.39 1.20 -12.46
CA GLY A 13 -3.22 -0.09 -13.15
C GLY A 13 -3.94 -1.22 -12.40
N ARG A 14 -4.58 -2.11 -13.17
CA ARG A 14 -5.29 -3.30 -12.68
C ARG A 14 -4.35 -4.50 -12.76
N ILE A 15 -4.01 -5.08 -11.62
CA ILE A 15 -2.99 -6.14 -11.48
C ILE A 15 -3.55 -7.24 -10.55
N GLU A 16 -3.10 -8.47 -10.72
CA GLU A 16 -3.43 -9.57 -9.79
C GLU A 16 -3.02 -9.21 -8.36
N GLN A 17 -3.88 -9.51 -7.39
CA GLN A 17 -3.71 -9.09 -6.00
C GLN A 17 -2.38 -9.57 -5.40
N HIS A 18 -1.92 -10.78 -5.75
CA HIS A 18 -0.68 -11.35 -5.22
C HIS A 18 0.57 -10.64 -5.74
N SER A 19 0.48 -9.93 -6.88
CA SER A 19 1.57 -9.13 -7.45
C SER A 19 1.56 -7.68 -6.98
N LEU A 20 0.72 -7.36 -5.98
CA LEU A 20 0.58 -6.03 -5.41
C LEU A 20 0.96 -6.06 -3.93
N ILE A 21 1.64 -5.00 -3.49
CA ILE A 21 1.93 -4.76 -2.09
C ILE A 21 0.65 -4.26 -1.43
N ARG A 22 0.19 -4.98 -0.41
CA ARG A 22 -1.01 -4.65 0.34
C ARG A 22 -0.66 -4.07 1.70
N LEU A 23 -1.02 -2.81 1.90
CA LEU A 23 -0.88 -2.11 3.17
C LEU A 23 -2.27 -1.75 3.72
N GLN A 24 -2.30 -1.34 4.98
CA GLN A 24 -3.51 -0.85 5.64
C GLN A 24 -3.24 0.40 6.48
N CYS A 25 -4.23 1.28 6.54
CA CYS A 25 -4.27 2.36 7.50
C CYS A 25 -5.16 1.95 8.69
N ILE A 26 -4.58 1.87 9.88
CA ILE A 26 -5.29 1.56 11.12
C ILE A 26 -4.84 2.53 12.21
N ASP A 27 -5.78 3.14 12.90
CA ASP A 27 -5.53 4.12 13.98
C ASP A 27 -4.59 5.28 13.58
N GLY A 28 -4.61 5.64 12.30
CA GLY A 28 -3.76 6.69 11.75
C GLY A 28 -2.34 6.25 11.40
N GLU A 29 -2.03 4.96 11.44
CA GLU A 29 -0.73 4.41 11.05
C GLU A 29 -0.84 3.52 9.81
N VAL A 30 0.20 3.57 8.97
CA VAL A 30 0.34 2.67 7.82
C VAL A 30 1.11 1.44 8.25
N ARG A 31 0.56 0.25 8.00
CA ARG A 31 1.15 -1.04 8.39
C ARG A 31 0.95 -2.08 7.27
N PRO A 32 1.71 -3.19 7.27
CA PRO A 32 1.44 -4.32 6.39
C PRO A 32 0.04 -4.87 6.67
N PHE A 33 -0.63 -5.38 5.63
CA PHE A 33 -1.93 -6.02 5.84
C PHE A 33 -1.77 -7.32 6.63
N ARG A 34 -2.34 -7.38 7.84
CA ARG A 34 -2.30 -8.58 8.71
C ARG A 34 -3.69 -9.06 9.12
N GLN A 35 -4.67 -8.16 9.21
CA GLN A 35 -6.02 -8.46 9.68
C GLN A 35 -7.04 -7.69 8.85
N ASN A 36 -8.30 -8.15 8.80
CA ASN A 36 -9.40 -7.45 8.12
C ASN A 36 -9.89 -6.23 8.94
N SER A 37 -8.97 -5.33 9.29
CA SER A 37 -9.23 -4.12 10.05
C SER A 37 -8.60 -2.90 9.38
N GLY A 38 -9.23 -1.74 9.59
CA GLY A 38 -8.79 -0.49 8.96
C GLY A 38 -9.00 -0.47 7.45
N ARG A 39 -8.40 0.54 6.79
CA ARG A 39 -8.54 0.77 5.36
C ARG A 39 -7.35 0.18 4.60
N SER A 40 -7.56 -0.94 3.92
CA SER A 40 -6.53 -1.54 3.06
C SER A 40 -6.40 -0.84 1.70
N PHE A 41 -5.20 -0.86 1.13
CA PHE A 41 -4.91 -0.33 -0.19
C PHE A 41 -3.74 -1.08 -0.85
N TYR A 42 -3.61 -0.92 -2.17
CA TYR A 42 -2.64 -1.67 -2.98
C TYR A 42 -1.71 -0.75 -3.75
N ILE A 43 -0.44 -1.13 -3.81
CA ILE A 43 0.62 -0.43 -4.55
C ILE A 43 1.35 -1.46 -5.42
N CYS A 44 1.60 -1.13 -6.68
CA CYS A 44 2.46 -1.94 -7.53
C CYS A 44 3.93 -1.57 -7.37
N HIS A 45 4.83 -2.51 -7.63
CA HIS A 45 6.27 -2.32 -7.51
C HIS A 45 6.77 -1.09 -8.29
N ASN A 46 6.27 -0.88 -9.51
CA ASN A 46 6.66 0.26 -10.37
C ASN A 46 6.33 1.63 -9.75
N CYS A 47 5.40 1.69 -8.80
CA CYS A 47 4.97 2.95 -8.16
C CYS A 47 5.66 3.22 -6.82
N LEU A 48 6.49 2.31 -6.31
CA LEU A 48 7.22 2.54 -5.05
C LEU A 48 8.19 3.73 -5.16
N GLU A 49 8.78 3.90 -6.34
CA GLU A 49 9.73 5.00 -6.58
C GLU A 49 9.07 6.31 -7.03
N ASP A 50 7.77 6.31 -7.33
CA ASP A 50 7.06 7.50 -7.79
C ASP A 50 6.88 8.50 -6.65
N LYS A 51 7.39 9.72 -6.81
CA LYS A 51 7.28 10.82 -5.84
C LYS A 51 5.83 11.14 -5.43
N LYS A 52 4.84 10.79 -6.25
CA LYS A 52 3.42 11.01 -5.97
C LYS A 52 2.84 9.99 -4.98
N ILE A 53 3.51 8.85 -4.76
CA ILE A 53 2.98 7.76 -3.92
C ILE A 53 2.70 8.22 -2.49
N MET A 54 3.64 8.96 -1.89
CA MET A 54 3.53 9.44 -0.52
C MET A 54 2.28 10.30 -0.33
N ARG A 55 2.02 11.22 -1.25
CA ARG A 55 0.81 12.06 -1.23
C ARG A 55 -0.47 11.23 -1.39
N LYS A 56 -0.45 10.14 -2.17
CA LYS A 56 -1.61 9.25 -2.30
C LYS A 56 -1.84 8.47 -1.00
N ILE A 57 -0.78 8.00 -0.36
CA ILE A 57 -0.85 7.31 0.94
C ILE A 57 -1.39 8.26 2.02
N MET A 58 -0.88 9.50 2.11
CA MET A 58 -1.38 10.51 3.05
C MET A 58 -2.85 10.86 2.82
N LYS A 59 -3.37 10.80 1.58
CA LYS A 59 -4.82 10.97 1.33
C LYS A 59 -5.66 9.81 1.88
N ILE A 60 -5.09 8.61 1.95
CA ILE A 60 -5.75 7.41 2.49
C ILE A 60 -5.61 7.37 4.02
N CYS A 61 -4.46 7.79 4.54
CA CYS A 61 -4.11 7.80 5.96
C CYS A 61 -3.60 9.20 6.38
N PRO A 62 -4.48 10.20 6.56
CA PRO A 62 -4.06 11.60 6.78
C PRO A 62 -3.35 11.87 8.11
N LYS A 63 -3.57 11.00 9.11
CA LYS A 63 -2.95 11.10 10.43
C LYS A 63 -1.58 10.40 10.50
N ALA A 64 -1.16 9.73 9.41
CA ALA A 64 0.08 8.98 9.39
C ALA A 64 1.28 9.91 9.39
N LYS A 65 2.09 9.78 10.44
CA LYS A 65 3.48 10.28 10.45
C LYS A 65 4.32 9.26 9.68
N PHE A 66 4.33 9.40 8.36
CA PHE A 66 4.84 8.39 7.45
C PHE A 66 5.74 9.03 6.40
N GLN A 67 7.01 8.63 6.38
CA GLN A 67 8.03 9.08 5.43
C GLN A 67 8.37 7.98 4.43
N ARG A 68 9.21 8.30 3.45
CA ARG A 68 9.53 7.39 2.36
C ARG A 68 10.30 6.16 2.84
N GLU A 69 11.18 6.34 3.81
CA GLU A 69 12.00 5.30 4.41
C GLU A 69 11.12 4.27 5.14
N ASP A 70 10.02 4.73 5.76
CA ASP A 70 9.04 3.85 6.38
C ASP A 70 8.33 2.97 5.33
N LEU A 71 8.00 3.53 4.16
CA LEU A 71 7.39 2.76 3.07
C LEU A 71 8.26 1.58 2.65
N LEU A 72 9.57 1.78 2.51
CA LEU A 72 10.49 0.73 2.07
C LEU A 72 10.57 -0.42 3.09
N LYS A 73 10.67 -0.09 4.38
CA LYS A 73 10.65 -1.09 5.46
C LYS A 73 9.36 -1.91 5.45
N LEU A 74 8.21 -1.26 5.30
CA LEU A 74 6.92 -1.95 5.23
C LEU A 74 6.82 -2.89 4.02
N VAL A 75 7.44 -2.53 2.89
CA VAL A 75 7.46 -3.40 1.71
C VAL A 75 8.27 -4.68 2.00
N GLU A 76 9.44 -4.56 2.63
CA GLU A 76 10.26 -5.70 3.04
C GLU A 76 9.49 -6.64 3.99
N GLU A 77 8.75 -6.08 4.95
CA GLU A 77 7.88 -6.82 5.88
C GLU A 77 6.68 -7.51 5.21
N THR A 78 6.30 -7.11 3.99
CA THR A 78 5.25 -7.80 3.22
C THR A 78 5.76 -9.01 2.44
N MET A 79 7.08 -9.12 2.25
CA MET A 79 7.75 -10.22 1.53
C MET A 79 8.31 -11.30 2.47
N SER A 80 8.19 -11.09 3.78
CA SER A 80 8.59 -12.01 4.86
C SER A 80 7.37 -12.75 5.41
#